data_AF-A2FRM8-F1
#
_entry.id   AF-A2FRM8-F1
#
_cell.length_a   1.000
_cell.length_b   1.000
_cell.length_c   1.000
_cell.angle_alpha   90.00
_cell.angle_beta   90.00
_cell.angle_gamma   90.00
#
_symmetry.space_group_name_H-M   'P 1'
#
loop_
_entity.id
_entity.type
_entity.pdbx_description
1 polymer ?
#
loop_
_entity_poly.entity_id
_entity_poly.type
_entity_poly.pdbx_seq_one_letter_code
_entity_poly.pdbx_strand_id
1 'polypeptide(L)'
;MLSSIFTETQQFSQKCGIQQEVKDTSISLADQIVKNLLDPEHNPPVKDFEGIKFANQALDEDEYIFVHDFFKASHLDFPLQVLNFESQHPGYKYNRRSVCERLGLNPNDATPLLVQLIKIRQQYQNLC
;
A
#
# COMPACT_ATOMS: atom_id res chain seq x y z
N MET A 1 -5.70 24.60 12.94
CA MET A 1 -4.42 23.97 12.52
C MET A 1 -4.66 22.98 11.38
N LEU A 2 -5.54 21.98 11.52
CA LEU A 2 -5.90 21.09 10.39
C LEU A 2 -6.53 21.84 9.19
N SER A 3 -7.36 22.84 9.46
CA SER A 3 -7.99 23.68 8.41
C SER A 3 -6.99 24.51 7.61
N SER A 4 -5.92 25.00 8.24
CA SER A 4 -4.88 25.78 7.55
C SER A 4 -4.02 24.89 6.67
N ILE A 5 -3.63 23.69 7.16
CA ILE A 5 -2.87 22.70 6.39
C ILE A 5 -3.65 22.26 5.14
N PHE A 6 -4.95 21.97 5.30
CA PHE A 6 -5.81 21.62 4.17
C PHE A 6 -5.88 22.75 3.13
N THR A 7 -6.06 23.98 3.59
CA THR A 7 -6.16 25.16 2.70
C THR A 7 -4.85 25.43 1.97
N GLU A 8 -3.71 25.35 2.65
CA GLU A 8 -2.38 25.50 2.05
C GLU A 8 -2.11 24.39 1.01
N THR A 9 -2.46 23.15 1.33
CA THR A 9 -2.28 22.01 0.42
C THR A 9 -3.17 22.17 -0.82
N GLN A 10 -4.40 22.65 -0.66
CA GLN A 10 -5.31 22.91 -1.77
C GLN A 10 -4.79 24.03 -2.68
N GLN A 11 -4.31 25.13 -2.10
CA GLN A 11 -3.74 26.25 -2.86
C GLN A 11 -2.46 25.83 -3.59
N PHE A 12 -1.61 25.03 -2.93
CA PHE A 12 -0.40 24.48 -3.54
C PHE A 12 -0.74 23.56 -4.73
N SER A 13 -1.70 22.66 -4.56
CA SER A 13 -2.20 21.76 -5.60
C SER A 13 -2.71 22.52 -6.83
N GLN A 14 -3.42 23.63 -6.62
CA GLN A 14 -3.90 24.49 -7.70
C GLN A 14 -2.78 25.27 -8.38
N LYS A 15 -1.85 25.86 -7.60
CA LYS A 15 -0.73 26.65 -8.14
C LYS A 15 0.22 25.82 -8.98
N CYS A 16 0.47 24.57 -8.57
CA CYS A 16 1.33 23.64 -9.30
C CYS A 16 0.62 22.96 -10.48
N GLY A 17 -0.66 23.23 -10.73
CA GLY A 17 -1.40 22.62 -11.84
C GLY A 17 -1.65 21.12 -11.70
N ILE A 18 -1.37 20.54 -10.53
CA ILE A 18 -1.42 19.09 -10.27
C ILE A 18 -2.81 18.53 -10.59
N GLN A 19 -3.87 19.27 -10.28
CA GLN A 19 -5.24 18.84 -10.57
C GLN A 19 -5.54 18.71 -12.06
N GLN A 20 -4.97 19.60 -12.88
CA GLN A 20 -5.18 19.57 -14.32
C GLN A 20 -4.34 18.45 -14.94
N GLU A 21 -3.08 18.30 -14.52
CA GLU A 21 -2.21 17.21 -14.95
C GLU A 21 -2.80 15.83 -14.61
N VAL A 22 -3.30 15.64 -13.40
CA VAL A 22 -3.97 14.40 -12.99
C VAL A 22 -5.20 14.12 -13.84
N LYS A 23 -6.02 15.15 -14.13
CA LYS A 23 -7.20 15.00 -15.01
C LYS A 23 -6.81 14.61 -16.42
N ASP A 24 -5.87 15.31 -17.03
CA ASP A 24 -5.45 15.08 -18.41
C ASP A 24 -4.80 13.69 -18.55
N THR A 25 -4.00 13.29 -17.56
CA THR A 25 -3.40 11.95 -17.48
C THR A 25 -4.47 10.87 -17.34
N SER A 26 -5.48 11.11 -16.50
CA SER A 26 -6.59 10.15 -16.29
C SER A 26 -7.43 9.97 -17.56
N ILE A 27 -7.74 11.06 -18.26
CA ILE A 27 -8.47 11.03 -19.52
C ILE A 27 -7.66 10.30 -20.60
N SER A 28 -6.38 10.62 -20.72
CA SER A 28 -5.49 9.98 -21.70
C SER A 28 -5.38 8.46 -21.47
N LEU A 29 -5.27 8.04 -20.20
CA LEU A 29 -5.24 6.63 -19.84
C LEU A 29 -6.57 5.93 -20.14
N ALA A 30 -7.70 6.57 -19.81
CA ALA A 30 -9.03 6.05 -20.12
C ALA A 30 -9.24 5.87 -21.63
N ASP A 31 -8.82 6.84 -22.44
CA ASP A 31 -8.88 6.74 -23.91
C ASP A 31 -8.02 5.60 -24.46
N GLN A 32 -6.82 5.39 -23.89
CA GLN A 32 -5.97 4.25 -24.26
C GLN A 32 -6.62 2.91 -23.92
N ILE A 33 -7.23 2.80 -22.73
CA ILE A 33 -7.96 1.60 -22.31
C ILE A 33 -9.13 1.32 -23.25
N VAL A 34 -9.93 2.34 -23.59
CA VAL A 34 -11.07 2.19 -24.50
C VAL A 34 -10.63 1.77 -25.89
N LYS A 35 -9.58 2.39 -26.45
CA LYS A 35 -9.05 2.01 -27.76
C LYS A 35 -8.54 0.56 -27.78
N ASN A 36 -7.81 0.17 -26.74
CA ASN A 36 -7.31 -1.19 -26.60
C ASN A 36 -8.44 -2.23 -26.44
N LEU A 37 -9.53 -1.89 -25.74
CA LEU A 37 -10.73 -2.73 -25.63
C LEU A 37 -11.47 -2.91 -26.96
N LEU A 38 -11.52 -1.88 -27.81
CA LEU A 38 -12.25 -1.90 -29.07
C LEU A 38 -11.48 -2.60 -30.20
N ASP A 39 -10.16 -2.46 -30.23
CA ASP A 39 -9.30 -3.08 -31.23
C ASP A 39 -7.93 -3.46 -30.60
N PRO A 40 -7.85 -4.64 -29.95
CA PRO A 40 -6.66 -5.05 -29.21
C PRO A 40 -5.47 -5.37 -30.12
N GLU A 41 -5.70 -5.75 -31.39
CA GLU A 41 -4.63 -6.18 -32.30
C GLU A 41 -3.87 -5.01 -32.91
N HIS A 42 -4.51 -3.84 -33.05
CA HIS A 42 -3.92 -2.65 -33.68
C HIS A 42 -3.54 -1.53 -32.70
N ASN A 43 -3.96 -1.61 -31.45
CA ASN A 43 -3.61 -0.61 -30.44
C ASN A 43 -2.49 -1.09 -29.51
N PRO A 44 -1.62 -0.18 -29.03
CA PRO A 44 -0.60 -0.55 -28.05
C PRO A 44 -1.27 -1.10 -26.78
N PRO A 45 -0.68 -2.13 -26.14
CA PRO A 45 -1.17 -2.64 -24.87
C PRO A 45 -1.18 -1.52 -23.83
N VAL A 46 -2.24 -1.46 -23.03
CA VAL A 46 -2.33 -0.51 -21.92
C VAL A 46 -1.13 -0.74 -21.00
N LYS A 47 -0.41 0.33 -20.67
CA LYS A 47 0.71 0.25 -19.74
C LYS A 47 0.18 -0.21 -18.39
N ASP A 48 0.56 -1.42 -18.01
CA ASP A 48 0.25 -1.94 -16.68
C ASP A 48 1.09 -1.20 -15.64
N PHE A 49 0.54 -1.04 -14.44
CA PHE A 49 1.30 -0.47 -13.33
C PHE A 49 2.17 -1.60 -12.77
N GLU A 50 3.49 -1.47 -12.88
CA GLU A 50 4.39 -2.42 -12.25
C GLU A 50 4.20 -2.37 -10.73
N GLY A 51 3.59 -3.42 -10.17
CA GLY A 51 3.49 -3.61 -8.73
C GLY A 51 4.85 -3.77 -8.06
N ILE A 52 4.83 -3.76 -6.74
CA ILE A 52 6.02 -4.09 -5.94
C ILE A 52 6.34 -5.57 -6.19
N LYS A 53 7.43 -5.86 -6.91
CA LYS A 53 7.86 -7.22 -7.19
C LYS A 53 8.41 -7.86 -5.92
N PHE A 54 7.74 -8.90 -5.44
CA PHE A 54 8.26 -9.78 -4.40
C PHE A 54 9.36 -10.68 -5.00
N ALA A 55 10.62 -10.44 -4.63
CA ALA A 55 11.76 -11.27 -5.01
C ALA A 55 11.73 -12.66 -4.36
N ASN A 56 11.18 -12.75 -3.14
CA ASN A 56 10.99 -13.97 -2.36
C ASN A 56 9.55 -14.03 -1.84
N GLN A 57 8.66 -14.70 -2.58
CA GLN A 57 7.21 -14.74 -2.31
C GLN A 57 6.86 -14.92 -0.82
N ALA A 58 7.48 -15.87 -0.11
CA ALA A 58 7.14 -16.14 1.29
C ALA A 58 7.64 -15.07 2.29
N LEU A 59 8.79 -14.42 2.04
CA LEU A 59 9.34 -13.40 2.94
C LEU A 59 8.69 -12.05 2.68
N ASP A 60 8.47 -11.72 1.42
CA ASP A 60 7.99 -10.40 1.05
C ASP A 60 6.47 -10.28 1.29
N GLU A 61 5.73 -11.39 1.25
CA GLU A 61 4.35 -11.45 1.75
C GLU A 61 4.28 -11.13 3.24
N ASP A 62 5.24 -11.59 4.04
CA ASP A 62 5.30 -11.30 5.47
C ASP A 62 5.63 -9.83 5.73
N GLU A 63 6.59 -9.27 4.98
CA GLU A 63 6.90 -7.84 5.02
C GLU A 63 5.67 -6.99 4.68
N TYR A 64 4.92 -7.38 3.64
CA TYR A 64 3.67 -6.72 3.28
C TYR A 64 2.65 -6.78 4.42
N ILE A 65 2.48 -7.95 5.05
CA ILE A 65 1.58 -8.12 6.20
C ILE A 65 2.01 -7.21 7.35
N PHE A 66 3.29 -7.15 7.64
CA PHE A 66 3.83 -6.34 8.73
C PHE A 66 3.53 -4.86 8.56
N VAL A 67 3.74 -4.33 7.35
CA VAL A 67 3.44 -2.92 7.04
C VAL A 67 1.93 -2.68 7.03
N HIS A 68 1.16 -3.55 6.37
CA HIS A 68 -0.30 -3.46 6.33
C HIS A 68 -0.90 -3.52 7.74
N ASP A 69 -0.40 -4.42 8.60
CA ASP A 69 -0.81 -4.58 9.98
C ASP A 69 -0.50 -3.33 10.80
N PHE A 70 0.68 -2.75 10.62
CA PHE A 70 1.08 -1.53 11.29
C PHE A 70 0.16 -0.36 10.96
N PHE A 71 -0.15 -0.15 9.68
CA PHE A 71 -1.09 0.90 9.27
C PHE A 71 -2.48 0.64 9.83
N LYS A 72 -2.96 -0.60 9.77
CA LYS A 72 -4.29 -0.97 10.27
C LYS A 72 -4.41 -0.80 11.79
N ALA A 73 -3.44 -1.28 12.57
CA ALA A 73 -3.42 -1.16 14.02
C ALA A 73 -3.17 0.28 14.50
N SER A 74 -2.51 1.10 13.68
CA SER A 74 -2.29 2.53 13.96
C SER A 74 -3.41 3.44 13.45
N HIS A 75 -4.49 2.87 12.90
CA HIS A 75 -5.62 3.62 12.32
C HIS A 75 -5.20 4.60 11.19
N LEU A 76 -4.25 4.19 10.36
CA LEU A 76 -3.74 4.95 9.22
C LEU A 76 -4.40 4.48 7.91
N ASP A 77 -5.66 4.87 7.72
CA ASP A 77 -6.48 4.39 6.58
C ASP A 77 -5.98 4.88 5.22
N PHE A 78 -5.52 6.14 5.13
CA PHE A 78 -5.04 6.70 3.86
C PHE A 78 -3.75 6.01 3.36
N PRO A 79 -2.67 5.91 4.17
CA PRO A 79 -1.49 5.13 3.78
C PRO A 79 -1.81 3.67 3.44
N LEU A 80 -2.79 3.06 4.12
CA LEU A 80 -3.21 1.69 3.82
C LEU A 80 -3.83 1.57 2.42
N GLN A 81 -4.65 2.54 2.00
CA GLN A 81 -5.20 2.56 0.64
C GLN A 81 -4.12 2.75 -0.41
N VAL A 82 -3.17 3.66 -0.16
CA VAL A 82 -2.02 3.88 -1.05
C VAL A 82 -1.19 2.60 -1.17
N LEU A 83 -0.88 1.93 -0.05
CA LEU A 83 -0.13 0.67 -0.06
C LEU A 83 -0.83 -0.40 -0.89
N ASN A 84 -2.15 -0.58 -0.71
CA ASN A 84 -2.92 -1.56 -1.48
C ASN A 84 -2.92 -1.25 -2.98
N PHE A 85 -2.98 0.04 -3.35
CA PHE A 85 -2.93 0.47 -4.73
C PHE A 85 -1.53 0.30 -5.33
N GLU A 86 -0.50 0.86 -4.71
CA GLU A 86 0.87 0.86 -5.23
C GLU A 86 1.49 -0.54 -5.27
N SER A 87 1.11 -1.41 -4.33
CA SER A 87 1.61 -2.78 -4.34
C SER A 87 1.05 -3.63 -5.49
N GLN A 88 -0.08 -3.21 -6.10
CA GLN A 88 -0.77 -3.97 -7.16
C GLN A 88 -1.03 -5.43 -6.78
N HIS A 89 -1.39 -5.68 -5.51
CA HIS A 89 -1.75 -7.01 -5.02
C HIS A 89 -3.24 -7.11 -4.65
N PRO A 90 -4.19 -6.95 -5.60
CA PRO A 90 -5.63 -6.92 -5.31
C PRO A 90 -6.19 -8.25 -4.77
N GLY A 91 -5.50 -9.37 -5.03
CA GLY A 91 -5.87 -10.70 -4.51
C GLY A 91 -5.36 -10.98 -3.11
N TYR A 92 -4.51 -10.11 -2.55
CA TYR A 92 -3.89 -10.34 -1.26
C TYR A 92 -4.91 -10.20 -0.12
N LYS A 93 -5.06 -11.27 0.67
CA LYS A 93 -5.95 -11.29 1.83
C LYS A 93 -5.15 -11.13 3.11
N TYR A 94 -5.27 -9.96 3.74
CA TYR A 94 -4.71 -9.71 5.06
C TYR A 94 -5.14 -10.78 6.07
N ASN A 95 -4.16 -11.54 6.58
CA ASN A 95 -4.36 -12.57 7.59
C ASN A 95 -3.33 -12.44 8.72
N ARG A 96 -3.69 -11.68 9.76
CA ARG A 96 -2.88 -11.52 10.96
C ARG A 96 -2.58 -12.85 11.65
N ARG A 97 -3.58 -13.74 11.70
CA ARG A 97 -3.52 -14.97 12.49
C ARG A 97 -2.49 -15.95 11.93
N SER A 98 -2.42 -16.10 10.61
CA SER A 98 -1.44 -17.02 9.99
C SER A 98 0.01 -16.61 10.28
N VAL A 99 0.32 -15.31 10.26
CA VAL A 99 1.67 -14.81 10.61
C VAL A 99 1.95 -15.00 12.10
N CYS A 100 0.96 -14.74 12.96
CA CYS A 100 1.11 -14.94 14.39
C CYS A 100 1.41 -16.39 14.75
N GLU A 101 0.68 -17.34 14.16
CA GLU A 101 0.87 -18.78 14.39
C GLU A 101 2.26 -19.24 13.95
N ARG A 102 2.76 -18.76 12.81
CA ARG A 102 4.09 -19.12 12.30
C ARG A 102 5.24 -18.54 13.13
N LEU A 103 5.07 -17.33 13.67
CA LEU A 103 6.13 -16.59 14.35
C LEU A 103 6.00 -16.57 15.89
N GLY A 104 5.00 -17.24 16.44
CA GLY A 104 4.73 -17.26 17.88
C GLY A 104 4.30 -15.90 18.45
N LEU A 105 3.65 -15.07 17.64
CA LEU A 105 3.12 -13.75 18.06
C LEU A 105 1.69 -13.90 18.61
N ASN A 106 1.21 -12.89 19.34
CA ASN A 106 -0.14 -12.90 19.88
C ASN A 106 -1.13 -12.26 18.89
N PRO A 107 -2.06 -13.03 18.30
CA PRO A 107 -3.03 -12.50 17.34
C PRO A 107 -4.09 -11.60 17.96
N ASN A 108 -4.33 -11.72 19.27
CA ASN A 108 -5.37 -10.97 20.00
C ASN A 108 -4.83 -9.67 20.63
N ASP A 109 -3.51 -9.47 20.65
CA ASP A 109 -2.91 -8.20 21.07
C ASP A 109 -3.15 -7.15 19.98
N ALA A 110 -3.60 -5.96 20.36
CA ALA A 110 -3.82 -4.83 19.45
C ALA A 110 -2.51 -4.19 18.95
N THR A 111 -1.38 -4.49 19.62
CA THR A 111 -0.06 -4.02 19.24
C THR A 111 0.30 -4.49 17.82
N PRO A 112 0.83 -3.62 16.94
CA PRO A 112 1.30 -4.01 15.62
C PRO A 112 2.29 -5.19 15.67
N LEU A 113 2.21 -6.12 14.71
CA LEU A 113 3.05 -7.31 14.68
C LEU A 113 4.55 -6.98 14.64
N LEU A 114 4.94 -5.93 13.90
CA LEU A 114 6.32 -5.42 13.89
C LEU A 114 6.80 -5.03 15.28
N VAL A 115 5.95 -4.37 16.07
CA VAL A 115 6.29 -3.96 17.43
C VAL A 115 6.39 -5.18 18.34
N GLN A 116 5.52 -6.19 18.18
CA GLN A 116 5.64 -7.45 18.92
C GLN A 116 6.97 -8.16 18.63
N LEU A 117 7.36 -8.26 17.35
CA LEU A 117 8.65 -8.83 16.95
C LEU A 117 9.85 -8.11 17.56
N ILE A 118 9.84 -6.78 17.51
CA ILE A 118 10.93 -5.97 18.10
C ILE A 118 11.01 -6.20 19.61
N LYS A 119 9.86 -6.24 20.32
CA LYS A 119 9.83 -6.52 21.76
C LYS A 119 10.40 -7.90 22.08
N ILE A 120 10.00 -8.93 21.33
CA ILE A 120 10.53 -10.29 21.50
C ILE A 120 12.05 -10.30 21.29
N ARG A 121 12.55 -9.66 20.21
CA ARG A 121 13.98 -9.54 19.94
C ARG A 121 14.73 -8.86 21.08
N GLN A 122 14.21 -7.75 21.60
CA GLN A 122 14.81 -7.03 22.73
C GLN A 122 14.85 -7.88 24.00
N GLN A 123 13.79 -8.65 24.28
CA GLN A 123 13.76 -9.59 25.40
C GLN A 123 14.85 -10.67 25.26
N TYR A 124 15.00 -11.27 24.08
CA TYR A 124 16.07 -12.23 23.82
C TYR A 124 17.47 -11.61 23.97
N GLN A 125 17.68 -10.38 23.50
CA GLN A 125 18.97 -9.69 23.64
C GLN A 125 19.32 -9.37 25.10
N ASN A 126 18.34 -9.15 25.96
CA ASN A 126 18.56 -8.90 27.39
C ASN A 126 18.74 -10.18 28.22
N LEU A 127 18.49 -11.36 27.62
CA LEU A 127 18.65 -12.66 28.25
C LEU A 127 19.98 -13.33 27.90
N CYS A 128 20.67 -12.87 26.86
CA CYS A 128 22.02 -13.27 26.45
C CYS A 128 23.07 -12.33 27.04
#